data_AF-A0A398AHX1-F1
#
_entry.id   AF-A0A398AHX1-F1
#
_cell.length_a   1.000
_cell.length_b   1.000
_cell.length_c   1.000
_cell.angle_alpha   90.00
_cell.angle_beta   90.00
_cell.angle_gamma   90.00
#
_symmetry.space_group_name_H-M   'P 1'
#
loop_
_entity.id
_entity.type
_entity.pdbx_description
1 polymer ?
#
loop_
_entity_poly.entity_id
_entity_poly.type
_entity_poly.pdbx_seq_one_letter_code
_entity_poly.pdbx_strand_id
1 'polypeptide(L)'
;MNLFKAKKEEEYIAEKKEDEEASIVSFSSIPDDVIVNILARISKSHYRSLCLVSKNFNSLLSSPDIYFVRSLIGNTEARFYVRLWVRTPSSGHRHRWFTLGYRQGQLTLVLVRALSSSYSPDRLNSTTVAVHSEIYQIGGSNENKPTRAVRVLDCRSHTWRSAPDMKVARKHAMSYFLDEKIYVIGGCKKTKEKMSWGEVFDLKTQTWKPLPKPPSNDNYVDGAVFGGRLYVFTINNEKYAYDPTEESWVQEAGFEGLEGITGPWCIMGSLIFAEYHRMYVGYDASNGKWLMVHGLDEVHTKRTKNSRTIQLVNHGGKLVIIWDVWHMCPREHKSIWCAVISLEERLTQSGNILLGKVERCNVVLDLVHKSYKLSSCQSVLV
;
A
#
# COMPACT_ATOMS: atom_id res chain seq x y z
N MET A 1 -53.02 -23.05 59.25
CA MET A 1 -51.63 -23.20 58.77
C MET A 1 -51.45 -22.92 57.27
N ASN A 2 -52.47 -22.41 56.55
CA ASN A 2 -52.42 -22.21 55.09
C ASN A 2 -52.14 -20.78 54.63
N LEU A 3 -52.26 -19.75 55.49
CA LEU A 3 -51.92 -18.37 55.09
C LEU A 3 -50.41 -18.10 55.04
N PHE A 4 -49.60 -18.80 55.83
CA PHE A 4 -48.13 -18.61 55.85
C PHE A 4 -47.42 -19.27 54.67
N LYS A 5 -48.04 -20.27 54.02
CA LYS A 5 -47.49 -20.93 52.83
C LYS A 5 -47.70 -20.09 51.58
N ALA A 6 -48.90 -19.51 51.42
CA ALA A 6 -49.22 -18.62 50.31
C ALA A 6 -48.35 -17.36 50.29
N LYS A 7 -48.11 -16.74 51.45
CA LYS A 7 -47.25 -15.55 51.56
C LYS A 7 -45.78 -15.82 51.20
N LYS A 8 -45.25 -17.00 51.54
CA LYS A 8 -43.89 -17.42 51.18
C LYS A 8 -43.76 -17.79 49.70
N GLU A 9 -44.80 -18.33 49.07
CA GLU A 9 -44.80 -18.57 47.62
C GLU A 9 -44.91 -17.26 46.84
N GLU A 10 -45.67 -16.27 47.32
CA GLU A 10 -45.74 -14.93 46.70
C GLU A 10 -44.42 -14.15 46.85
N GLU A 11 -43.77 -14.18 48.02
CA GLU A 11 -42.43 -13.58 48.22
C GLU A 11 -41.35 -14.28 47.37
N TYR A 12 -41.40 -15.62 47.24
CA TYR A 12 -40.45 -16.38 46.43
C TYR A 12 -40.64 -16.15 44.91
N ILE A 13 -41.87 -15.87 44.46
CA ILE A 13 -42.17 -15.49 43.08
C ILE A 13 -41.82 -14.01 42.82
N ALA A 14 -41.91 -13.14 43.83
CA ALA A 14 -41.49 -11.75 43.75
C ALA A 14 -39.95 -11.60 43.71
N GLU A 15 -39.20 -12.34 44.54
CA GLU A 15 -37.73 -12.38 44.49
C GLU A 15 -37.23 -12.97 43.16
N LYS A 16 -37.90 -14.00 42.61
CA LYS A 16 -37.56 -14.52 41.28
C LYS A 16 -37.87 -13.54 40.13
N LYS A 17 -38.84 -12.65 40.31
CA LYS A 17 -39.15 -11.59 39.32
C LYS A 17 -38.18 -10.43 39.41
N GLU A 18 -37.70 -10.06 40.59
CA GLU A 18 -36.67 -9.02 40.76
C GLU A 18 -35.29 -9.47 40.24
N ASP A 19 -34.94 -10.75 40.34
CA ASP A 19 -33.70 -11.29 39.75
C ASP A 19 -33.79 -11.53 38.22
N GLU A 20 -34.98 -11.74 37.65
CA GLU A 20 -35.19 -11.82 36.19
C GLU A 20 -35.33 -10.43 35.51
N GLU A 21 -35.56 -9.37 36.29
CA GLU A 21 -35.55 -7.96 35.85
C GLU A 21 -34.19 -7.26 36.09
N ALA A 22 -33.10 -8.02 36.24
CA ALA A 22 -31.78 -7.51 35.92
C ALA A 22 -31.76 -7.15 34.42
N SER A 23 -32.17 -5.91 34.12
CA SER A 23 -32.35 -5.35 32.79
C SER A 23 -31.28 -5.91 31.87
N ILE A 24 -31.67 -6.76 30.92
CA ILE A 24 -30.76 -7.22 29.88
C ILE A 24 -30.27 -5.94 29.22
N VAL A 25 -29.03 -5.55 29.52
CA VAL A 25 -28.42 -4.33 29.04
C VAL A 25 -28.27 -4.52 27.54
N SER A 26 -29.29 -4.08 26.80
CA SER A 26 -29.31 -4.18 25.36
C SER A 26 -28.12 -3.38 24.85
N PHE A 27 -27.38 -3.88 23.86
CA PHE A 27 -26.30 -3.11 23.23
C PHE A 27 -26.73 -1.71 22.76
N SER A 28 -28.03 -1.48 22.58
CA SER A 28 -28.63 -0.17 22.30
C SER A 28 -28.52 0.85 23.44
N SER A 29 -28.21 0.44 24.68
CA SER A 29 -28.01 1.36 25.82
C SER A 29 -26.57 1.86 25.93
N ILE A 30 -25.64 1.32 25.13
CA ILE A 30 -24.25 1.77 25.10
C ILE A 30 -24.14 2.95 24.12
N PRO A 31 -23.51 4.07 24.51
CA PRO A 31 -23.26 5.19 23.61
C PRO A 31 -22.44 4.78 22.36
N ASP A 32 -22.78 5.35 21.20
CA ASP A 32 -22.17 5.00 19.92
C ASP A 32 -20.64 5.22 19.90
N ASP A 33 -20.15 6.26 20.57
CA ASP A 33 -18.72 6.56 20.70
C ASP A 33 -17.98 5.44 21.45
N VAL A 34 -18.59 4.88 22.50
CA VAL A 34 -18.05 3.73 23.23
C VAL A 34 -18.06 2.48 22.34
N ILE A 35 -19.13 2.25 21.59
CA ILE A 35 -19.22 1.13 20.64
C ILE A 35 -18.14 1.26 19.56
N VAL A 36 -17.96 2.43 18.95
CA VAL A 36 -16.91 2.71 17.96
C VAL A 36 -15.53 2.45 18.57
N ASN A 37 -15.30 2.88 19.81
CA ASN A 37 -14.04 2.66 20.51
C ASN A 37 -13.76 1.15 20.68
N ILE A 38 -14.77 0.36 21.08
CA ILE A 38 -14.66 -1.11 21.19
C ILE A 38 -14.39 -1.73 19.80
N LEU A 39 -15.19 -1.40 18.79
CA LEU A 39 -15.05 -1.92 17.43
C LEU A 39 -13.70 -1.56 16.80
N ALA A 40 -13.14 -0.38 17.13
CA ALA A 40 -11.84 0.07 16.64
C ALA A 40 -10.70 -0.84 17.11
N ARG A 41 -10.86 -1.57 18.22
CA ARG A 41 -9.87 -2.55 18.70
C ARG A 41 -9.94 -3.90 17.99
N ILE A 42 -11.05 -4.20 17.32
CA ILE A 42 -11.25 -5.48 16.64
C ILE A 42 -10.59 -5.44 15.26
N SER A 43 -9.98 -6.55 14.83
CA SER A 43 -9.44 -6.64 13.48
C SER A 43 -10.52 -6.44 12.41
N LYS A 44 -10.20 -5.68 11.36
CA LYS A 44 -11.11 -5.37 10.24
C LYS A 44 -11.56 -6.62 9.47
N SER A 45 -10.85 -7.73 9.61
CA SER A 45 -11.26 -9.04 9.09
C SER A 45 -12.64 -9.47 9.61
N HIS A 46 -13.01 -9.07 10.83
CA HIS A 46 -14.29 -9.39 11.47
C HIS A 46 -15.40 -8.38 11.17
N TYR A 47 -15.08 -7.21 10.60
CA TYR A 47 -16.06 -6.13 10.41
C TYR A 47 -17.21 -6.58 9.53
N ARG A 48 -16.95 -7.42 8.52
CA ARG A 48 -18.01 -7.95 7.66
C ARG A 48 -19.05 -8.76 8.45
N SER A 49 -18.62 -9.56 9.42
CA SER A 49 -19.51 -10.32 10.29
C SER A 49 -20.21 -9.41 11.30
N LEU A 50 -19.48 -8.43 11.84
CA LEU A 50 -20.02 -7.47 12.81
C LEU A 50 -21.08 -6.55 12.22
N CYS A 51 -20.93 -6.12 10.96
CA CYS A 51 -21.97 -5.38 10.23
C CYS A 51 -23.30 -6.14 10.10
N LEU A 52 -23.28 -7.48 10.23
CA LEU A 52 -24.48 -8.31 10.16
C LEU A 52 -25.19 -8.45 11.51
N VAL A 53 -24.54 -8.06 12.61
CA VAL A 53 -25.10 -8.19 13.97
C VAL A 53 -26.26 -7.23 14.19
N SER A 54 -26.16 -5.98 13.74
CA SER A 54 -27.23 -5.00 13.84
C SER A 54 -27.10 -3.86 12.82
N LYS A 55 -28.21 -3.13 12.59
CA LYS A 55 -28.19 -1.90 11.79
C LYS A 55 -27.26 -0.84 12.37
N ASN A 56 -27.16 -0.75 13.70
CA ASN A 56 -26.27 0.21 14.35
C ASN A 56 -24.80 -0.12 14.06
N PHE A 57 -24.39 -1.38 14.24
CA PHE A 57 -23.03 -1.82 13.93
C PHE A 57 -22.68 -1.61 12.46
N ASN A 58 -23.62 -1.87 11.55
CA ASN A 58 -23.43 -1.59 10.14
C ASN A 58 -23.19 -0.09 9.88
N SER A 59 -24.01 0.79 10.48
CA SER A 59 -23.87 2.24 10.38
C SER A 59 -22.51 2.72 10.91
N LEU A 60 -22.14 2.32 12.13
CA LEU A 60 -20.90 2.73 12.78
C LEU A 60 -19.65 2.23 12.05
N LEU A 61 -19.65 0.97 11.56
CA LEU A 61 -18.52 0.41 10.80
C LEU A 61 -18.43 0.96 9.37
N SER A 62 -19.51 1.55 8.86
CA SER A 62 -19.52 2.27 7.58
C SER A 62 -19.12 3.75 7.73
N SER A 63 -19.20 4.31 8.94
CA SER A 63 -18.80 5.68 9.24
C SER A 63 -17.27 5.85 9.12
N PRO A 64 -16.77 7.00 8.63
CA PRO A 64 -15.34 7.31 8.68
C PRO A 64 -14.76 7.40 10.10
N ASP A 65 -15.61 7.61 11.12
CA ASP A 65 -15.18 7.83 12.51
C ASP A 65 -14.42 6.64 13.09
N ILE A 66 -14.77 5.41 12.69
CA ILE A 66 -14.06 4.20 13.12
C ILE A 66 -12.57 4.26 12.74
N TYR A 67 -12.25 4.85 11.58
CA TYR A 67 -10.88 4.95 11.11
C TYR A 67 -10.11 6.05 11.83
N PHE A 68 -10.79 7.14 12.20
CA PHE A 68 -10.21 8.17 13.05
C PHE A 68 -9.84 7.59 14.42
N VAL A 69 -10.77 6.87 15.07
CA VAL A 69 -10.52 6.25 16.38
C VAL A 69 -9.42 5.19 16.31
N ARG A 70 -9.40 4.36 15.26
CA ARG A 70 -8.31 3.39 15.04
C ARG A 70 -6.96 4.05 14.91
N SER A 71 -6.88 5.16 14.17
CA SER A 71 -5.65 5.95 14.05
C SER A 71 -5.23 6.51 15.42
N LEU A 72 -6.17 7.02 16.21
CA LEU A 72 -5.91 7.60 17.53
C LEU A 72 -5.36 6.57 18.52
N ILE A 73 -5.90 5.34 18.50
CA ILE A 73 -5.45 4.26 19.41
C ILE A 73 -4.27 3.46 18.85
N GLY A 74 -3.73 3.81 17.68
CA GLY A 74 -2.62 3.11 17.04
C GLY A 74 -2.96 1.72 16.47
N ASN A 75 -4.24 1.42 16.24
CA ASN A 75 -4.70 0.12 15.71
C ASN A 75 -5.00 0.18 14.21
N THR A 76 -4.11 0.77 13.41
CA THR A 76 -4.26 0.78 11.94
C THR A 76 -3.74 -0.52 11.34
N GLU A 77 -4.44 -1.04 10.34
CA GLU A 77 -4.03 -2.22 9.58
C GLU A 77 -3.51 -1.82 8.22
N ALA A 78 -2.33 -2.31 7.85
CA ALA A 78 -1.84 -2.16 6.49
C ALA A 78 -2.74 -2.95 5.53
N ARG A 79 -3.16 -2.32 4.43
CA ARG A 79 -3.82 -2.96 3.30
C ARG A 79 -2.97 -2.81 2.04
N PHE A 80 -2.79 -3.93 1.35
CA PHE A 80 -2.01 -3.99 0.14
C PHE A 80 -2.91 -3.90 -1.09
N TYR A 81 -2.75 -2.83 -1.87
CA TYR A 81 -3.48 -2.59 -3.11
C TYR A 81 -2.59 -2.90 -4.30
N VAL A 82 -3.13 -3.63 -5.27
CA VAL A 82 -2.49 -3.95 -6.54
C VAL A 82 -3.34 -3.41 -7.68
N ARG A 83 -2.74 -2.60 -8.54
CA ARG A 83 -3.35 -2.14 -9.78
C ARG A 83 -2.81 -2.97 -10.94
N LEU A 84 -3.69 -3.71 -11.59
CA LEU A 84 -3.37 -4.51 -12.76
C LEU A 84 -3.98 -3.89 -14.00
N TRP A 85 -3.21 -3.85 -15.08
CA TRP A 85 -3.71 -3.58 -16.42
C TRP A 85 -4.26 -4.88 -16.99
N VAL A 86 -5.55 -4.88 -17.35
CA VAL A 86 -6.28 -6.08 -17.78
C VAL A 86 -6.96 -5.79 -19.11
N ARG A 87 -6.83 -6.71 -20.08
CA ARG A 87 -7.59 -6.65 -21.33
C ARG A 87 -9.00 -7.18 -21.07
N THR A 88 -10.01 -6.37 -21.39
CA THR A 88 -11.41 -6.77 -21.37
C THR A 88 -11.92 -6.94 -22.80
N PRO A 89 -12.71 -7.98 -23.10
CA PRO A 89 -13.22 -8.20 -24.47
C PRO A 89 -14.04 -7.03 -25.02
N SER A 90 -14.78 -6.33 -24.16
CA SER A 90 -15.78 -5.32 -24.56
C SER A 90 -15.32 -3.87 -24.53
N SER A 91 -14.20 -3.54 -23.87
CA SER A 91 -13.81 -2.13 -23.64
C SER A 91 -12.33 -1.83 -23.79
N GLY A 92 -11.58 -2.75 -24.41
CA GLY A 92 -10.13 -2.63 -24.54
C GLY A 92 -9.41 -2.92 -23.22
N HIS A 93 -8.27 -2.28 -23.03
CA HIS A 93 -7.46 -2.47 -21.82
C HIS A 93 -7.86 -1.47 -20.74
N ARG A 94 -8.11 -1.94 -19.51
CA ARG A 94 -8.43 -1.10 -18.36
C ARG A 94 -7.62 -1.47 -17.13
N HIS A 95 -7.34 -0.50 -16.28
CA HIS A 95 -6.80 -0.77 -14.96
C HIS A 95 -7.89 -1.25 -14.01
N ARG A 96 -7.55 -2.26 -13.20
CA ARG A 96 -8.40 -2.77 -12.13
C ARG A 96 -7.61 -2.82 -10.83
N TRP A 97 -8.30 -2.50 -9.74
CA TRP A 97 -7.74 -2.50 -8.39
C TRP A 97 -8.11 -3.78 -7.66
N PHE A 98 -7.12 -4.38 -7.03
CA PHE A 98 -7.25 -5.57 -6.19
C PHE A 98 -6.66 -5.27 -4.82
N THR A 99 -7.18 -5.91 -3.79
CA THR A 99 -6.54 -5.98 -2.48
C THR A 99 -5.98 -7.36 -2.26
N LEU A 100 -4.79 -7.47 -1.67
CA LEU A 100 -4.31 -8.74 -1.14
C LEU A 100 -5.13 -9.08 0.10
N GLY A 101 -5.74 -10.26 0.09
CA GLY A 101 -6.48 -10.79 1.22
C GLY A 101 -6.21 -12.27 1.41
N TYR A 102 -6.95 -12.85 2.34
CA TYR A 102 -6.87 -14.27 2.67
C TYR A 102 -8.21 -14.94 2.40
N ARG A 103 -8.17 -16.08 1.71
CA ARG A 103 -9.32 -16.97 1.56
C ARG A 103 -8.87 -18.40 1.83
N GLN A 104 -9.54 -19.07 2.76
CA GLN A 104 -9.25 -20.46 3.12
C GLN A 104 -7.75 -20.68 3.44
N GLY A 105 -7.13 -19.73 4.14
CA GLY A 105 -5.71 -19.80 4.51
C GLY A 105 -4.70 -19.41 3.43
N GLN A 106 -5.13 -19.16 2.19
CA GLN A 106 -4.25 -18.79 1.07
C GLN A 106 -4.32 -17.30 0.74
N LEU A 107 -3.22 -16.74 0.25
CA LEU A 107 -3.19 -15.38 -0.30
C LEU A 107 -4.01 -15.33 -1.58
N THR A 108 -4.78 -14.27 -1.77
CA THR A 108 -5.54 -14.06 -2.99
C THR A 108 -5.69 -12.57 -3.30
N LEU A 109 -5.72 -12.24 -4.58
CA LEU A 109 -6.08 -10.89 -5.03
C LEU A 109 -7.60 -10.79 -5.19
N VAL A 110 -8.21 -9.99 -4.33
CA VAL A 110 -9.66 -9.74 -4.33
C VAL A 110 -9.94 -8.45 -5.11
N LEU A 111 -10.75 -8.54 -6.16
CA LEU A 111 -11.17 -7.37 -6.94
C LEU A 111 -11.95 -6.39 -6.06
N VAL A 112 -11.53 -5.13 -6.04
CA VAL A 112 -12.25 -4.04 -5.37
C VAL A 112 -13.37 -3.57 -6.30
N ARG A 113 -14.55 -4.19 -6.20
CA ARG A 113 -15.67 -3.97 -7.13
C ARG A 113 -16.14 -2.51 -7.19
N ALA A 114 -16.11 -1.80 -6.06
CA ALA A 114 -16.44 -0.38 -5.99
C ALA A 114 -15.58 0.48 -6.95
N LEU A 115 -14.34 0.03 -7.21
CA LEU A 115 -13.38 0.68 -8.10
C LEU A 115 -13.42 0.15 -9.54
N SER A 116 -14.33 -0.77 -9.85
CA SER A 116 -14.50 -1.33 -11.20
C SER A 116 -15.54 -0.55 -12.03
N SER A 117 -16.10 0.54 -11.49
CA SER A 117 -17.04 1.41 -12.19
C SER A 117 -16.35 2.39 -13.14
N SER A 118 -17.14 3.03 -14.01
CA SER A 118 -16.73 4.07 -14.97
C SER A 118 -16.02 5.29 -14.36
N TYR A 119 -15.99 5.42 -13.04
CA TYR A 119 -15.35 6.52 -12.32
C TYR A 119 -13.87 6.28 -11.99
N SER A 120 -13.34 5.06 -12.14
CA SER A 120 -11.91 4.83 -11.99
C SER A 120 -11.16 5.43 -13.19
N PRO A 121 -10.26 6.41 -12.98
CA PRO A 121 -9.60 7.09 -14.07
C PRO A 121 -8.61 6.14 -14.74
N ASP A 122 -8.99 5.60 -15.89
CA ASP A 122 -8.20 4.65 -16.65
C ASP A 122 -7.07 5.37 -17.39
N ARG A 123 -6.03 5.73 -16.64
CA ARG A 123 -4.87 6.45 -17.16
C ARG A 123 -3.68 5.54 -17.23
N LEU A 124 -3.13 5.41 -18.43
CA LEU A 124 -1.86 4.75 -18.66
C LEU A 124 -0.73 5.63 -18.12
N ASN A 125 0.33 5.01 -17.62
CA ASN A 125 1.58 5.69 -17.26
C ASN A 125 1.42 6.80 -16.21
N SER A 126 0.34 6.76 -15.43
CA SER A 126 0.18 7.59 -14.23
C SER A 126 1.01 7.01 -13.11
N THR A 127 1.55 7.87 -12.25
CA THR A 127 2.17 7.42 -11.01
C THR A 127 1.16 7.32 -9.87
N THR A 128 1.49 6.54 -8.86
CA THR A 128 0.66 6.38 -7.67
C THR A 128 1.50 6.46 -6.42
N VAL A 129 0.98 7.10 -5.37
CA VAL A 129 1.63 7.15 -4.06
C VAL A 129 0.59 6.98 -2.96
N ALA A 130 0.92 6.17 -1.96
CA ALA A 130 0.14 6.03 -0.73
C ALA A 130 0.40 7.23 0.20
N VAL A 131 -0.68 7.82 0.72
CA VAL A 131 -0.64 8.90 1.70
C VAL A 131 -1.67 8.57 2.77
N HIS A 132 -1.22 8.22 3.98
CA HIS A 132 -2.09 7.76 5.06
C HIS A 132 -3.03 6.61 4.64
N SER A 133 -4.35 6.88 4.62
CA SER A 133 -5.42 5.98 4.20
C SER A 133 -5.87 6.20 2.74
N GLU A 134 -5.08 6.89 1.94
CA GLU A 134 -5.43 7.30 0.59
C GLU A 134 -4.36 6.89 -0.43
N ILE A 135 -4.77 6.76 -1.69
CA ILE A 135 -3.86 6.60 -2.83
C ILE A 135 -4.08 7.74 -3.80
N TYR A 136 -3.03 8.49 -4.08
CA TYR A 136 -3.04 9.55 -5.09
C TYR A 136 -2.59 8.96 -6.41
N GLN A 137 -3.42 9.07 -7.45
CA GLN A 137 -3.08 8.79 -8.84
C GLN A 137 -2.82 10.10 -9.57
N ILE A 138 -1.59 10.27 -10.05
CA ILE A 138 -1.10 11.57 -10.54
C ILE A 138 -0.66 11.45 -12.00
N GLY A 139 -1.15 12.38 -12.82
CA GLY A 139 -0.80 12.48 -14.23
C GLY A 139 -1.21 11.25 -15.04
N GLY A 140 -0.29 10.80 -15.90
CA GLY A 140 -0.48 9.74 -16.87
C GLY A 140 -0.91 10.29 -18.23
N SER A 141 -1.58 9.45 -19.01
CA SER A 141 -2.11 9.85 -20.31
C SER A 141 -3.55 9.41 -20.51
N ASN A 142 -4.35 10.32 -21.06
CA ASN A 142 -5.66 10.04 -21.64
C ASN A 142 -5.50 10.11 -23.15
N GLU A 143 -5.88 9.05 -23.88
CA GLU A 143 -5.77 9.01 -25.35
C GLU A 143 -4.36 9.41 -25.84
N ASN A 144 -3.33 8.88 -25.17
CA ASN A 144 -1.90 9.16 -25.40
C ASN A 144 -1.43 10.60 -25.13
N LYS A 145 -2.32 11.52 -24.72
CA LYS A 145 -1.97 12.88 -24.31
C LYS A 145 -1.64 12.93 -22.81
N PRO A 146 -0.47 13.48 -22.42
CA PRO A 146 -0.16 13.70 -21.00
C PRO A 146 -1.25 14.52 -20.32
N THR A 147 -1.55 14.23 -19.05
CA THR A 147 -2.53 14.99 -18.27
C THR A 147 -1.93 15.59 -17.01
N ARG A 148 -2.53 16.69 -16.54
CA ARG A 148 -2.21 17.34 -15.27
C ARG A 148 -3.00 16.80 -14.09
N ALA A 149 -4.02 15.99 -14.38
CA ALA A 149 -5.06 15.76 -13.40
C ALA A 149 -4.63 14.85 -12.25
N VAL A 150 -5.22 15.08 -11.09
CA VAL A 150 -4.96 14.31 -9.87
C VAL A 150 -6.26 13.70 -9.36
N ARG A 151 -6.20 12.43 -8.98
CA ARG A 151 -7.34 11.66 -8.50
C ARG A 151 -6.94 10.94 -7.24
N VAL A 152 -7.79 10.96 -6.24
CA VAL A 152 -7.51 10.37 -4.93
C VAL A 152 -8.53 9.30 -4.64
N LEU A 153 -8.02 8.12 -4.30
CA LEU A 153 -8.79 6.99 -3.82
C LEU A 153 -8.75 7.00 -2.29
N ASP A 154 -9.91 7.16 -1.66
CA ASP A 154 -10.06 6.88 -0.24
C ASP A 154 -10.17 5.35 -0.05
N CYS A 155 -9.18 4.75 0.62
CA CYS A 155 -9.11 3.30 0.82
C CYS A 155 -10.04 2.77 1.92
N ARG A 156 -10.73 3.67 2.63
CA ARG A 156 -11.71 3.36 3.68
C ARG A 156 -13.09 3.15 3.07
N SER A 157 -13.53 4.09 2.24
CA SER A 157 -14.83 4.07 1.55
C SER A 157 -14.77 3.47 0.14
N HIS A 158 -13.57 3.28 -0.42
CA HIS A 158 -13.34 2.88 -1.81
C HIS A 158 -14.00 3.83 -2.82
N THR A 159 -13.92 5.13 -2.55
CA THR A 159 -14.46 6.19 -3.43
C THR A 159 -13.35 7.05 -4.01
N TRP A 160 -13.53 7.50 -5.26
CA TRP A 160 -12.64 8.44 -5.92
C TRP A 160 -13.12 9.87 -5.75
N ARG A 161 -12.17 10.79 -5.60
CA ARG A 161 -12.41 12.24 -5.70
C ARG A 161 -11.33 12.93 -6.53
N SER A 162 -11.61 14.16 -6.94
CA SER A 162 -10.62 15.05 -7.56
C SER A 162 -9.79 15.73 -6.48
N ALA A 163 -8.51 15.93 -6.77
CA ALA A 163 -7.63 16.86 -6.05
C ALA A 163 -7.18 17.96 -7.03
N PRO A 164 -6.60 19.08 -6.54
CA PRO A 164 -6.07 20.12 -7.40
C PRO A 164 -5.13 19.56 -8.46
N ASP A 165 -5.34 19.98 -9.71
CA ASP A 165 -4.52 19.55 -10.83
C ASP A 165 -3.10 20.14 -10.75
N MET A 166 -2.12 19.40 -11.25
CA MET A 166 -0.76 19.91 -11.43
C MET A 166 -0.75 21.12 -12.37
N LYS A 167 0.30 21.94 -12.31
CA LYS A 167 0.53 23.04 -13.26
C LYS A 167 0.97 22.49 -14.62
N VAL A 168 1.75 21.41 -14.62
CA VAL A 168 2.28 20.80 -15.84
C VAL A 168 1.75 19.37 -16.03
N ALA A 169 1.37 19.04 -17.26
CA ALA A 169 0.92 17.70 -17.61
C ALA A 169 2.10 16.72 -17.67
N ARG A 170 1.97 15.56 -17.01
CA ARG A 170 3.05 14.58 -16.86
C ARG A 170 2.58 13.15 -17.17
N LYS A 171 3.40 12.35 -17.83
CA LYS A 171 3.25 10.88 -17.98
C LYS A 171 4.59 10.20 -17.74
N HIS A 172 4.60 9.00 -17.16
CA HIS A 172 5.83 8.33 -16.69
C HIS A 172 6.61 9.15 -15.64
N ALA A 173 5.90 9.97 -14.85
CA ALA A 173 6.50 10.63 -13.69
C ALA A 173 6.68 9.63 -12.54
N MET A 174 7.49 9.99 -11.55
CA MET A 174 7.52 9.32 -10.25
C MET A 174 6.95 10.21 -9.18
N SER A 175 6.37 9.61 -8.14
CA SER A 175 5.81 10.33 -7.01
C SER A 175 6.27 9.76 -5.69
N TYR A 176 6.56 10.66 -4.76
CA TYR A 176 7.07 10.34 -3.44
C TYR A 176 6.31 11.12 -2.37
N PHE A 177 6.00 10.47 -1.25
CA PHE A 177 5.36 11.12 -0.11
C PHE A 177 6.40 11.34 0.99
N LEU A 178 6.51 12.60 1.44
CA LEU A 178 7.43 13.02 2.49
C LEU A 178 6.86 14.28 3.17
N ASP A 179 6.82 14.28 4.51
CA ASP A 179 6.44 15.42 5.34
C ASP A 179 5.17 16.17 4.90
N GLU A 180 4.04 15.45 4.79
CA GLU A 180 2.75 16.01 4.35
C GLU A 180 2.78 16.66 2.96
N LYS A 181 3.73 16.23 2.11
CA LYS A 181 3.88 16.71 0.74
C LYS A 181 4.06 15.55 -0.22
N ILE A 182 3.55 15.73 -1.44
CA ILE A 182 3.76 14.79 -2.55
C ILE A 182 4.68 15.44 -3.58
N TYR A 183 5.84 14.84 -3.80
CA TYR A 183 6.82 15.27 -4.78
C TYR A 183 6.60 14.49 -6.06
N VAL A 184 6.49 15.18 -7.20
CA VAL A 184 6.27 14.57 -8.52
C VAL A 184 7.37 15.00 -9.46
N ILE A 185 8.18 14.06 -9.92
CA ILE A 185 9.41 14.32 -10.68
C ILE A 185 9.31 13.73 -12.08
N GLY A 186 9.77 14.50 -13.07
CA GLY A 186 9.90 14.06 -14.45
C GLY A 186 8.59 13.96 -15.22
N GLY A 187 8.62 13.20 -16.32
CA GLY A 187 7.44 12.87 -17.13
C GLY A 187 6.81 14.03 -17.93
N CYS A 188 7.42 15.21 -17.97
CA CYS A 188 6.94 16.37 -18.72
C CYS A 188 7.59 16.44 -20.12
N LYS A 189 6.93 17.14 -21.05
CA LYS A 189 7.55 17.44 -22.36
C LYS A 189 8.54 18.59 -22.22
N LYS A 190 9.71 18.49 -22.87
CA LYS A 190 10.62 19.63 -23.03
C LYS A 190 9.91 20.71 -23.88
N THR A 191 9.77 21.92 -23.37
CA THR A 191 9.35 23.09 -24.17
C THR A 191 10.52 24.06 -24.30
N LYS A 192 10.51 24.90 -25.34
CA LYS A 192 11.60 25.85 -25.64
C LYS A 192 11.82 26.91 -24.55
N GLU A 193 10.83 27.17 -23.69
CA GLU A 193 10.82 28.35 -22.81
C GLU A 193 11.05 28.07 -21.33
N LYS A 194 10.85 26.83 -20.85
CA LYS A 194 11.24 26.32 -19.52
C LYS A 194 10.84 24.85 -19.38
N MET A 195 11.71 24.02 -18.83
CA MET A 195 11.34 22.65 -18.41
C MET A 195 10.97 22.70 -16.92
N SER A 196 9.72 22.35 -16.57
CA SER A 196 9.35 22.10 -15.18
C SER A 196 9.84 20.71 -14.79
N TRP A 197 10.95 20.64 -14.05
CA TRP A 197 11.56 19.36 -13.69
C TRP A 197 10.66 18.52 -12.77
N GLY A 198 10.13 19.14 -11.71
CA GLY A 198 9.17 18.51 -10.81
C GLY A 198 8.20 19.53 -10.22
N GLU A 199 7.22 19.03 -9.48
CA GLU A 199 6.30 19.84 -8.69
C GLU A 199 6.07 19.18 -7.33
N VAL A 200 5.79 20.00 -6.31
CA VAL A 200 5.46 19.56 -4.96
C VAL A 200 4.02 19.96 -4.67
N PHE A 201 3.21 19.00 -4.23
CA PHE A 201 1.87 19.23 -3.72
C PHE A 201 1.90 19.27 -2.21
N ASP A 202 1.45 20.38 -1.64
CA ASP A 202 1.31 20.54 -0.20
C ASP A 202 -0.12 20.13 0.22
N LEU A 203 -0.23 19.07 1.02
CA LEU A 203 -1.54 18.53 1.42
C LEU A 203 -2.32 19.49 2.33
N LYS A 204 -1.65 20.37 3.08
CA LYS A 204 -2.29 21.31 4.01
C LYS A 204 -2.92 22.48 3.26
N THR A 205 -2.16 23.08 2.35
CA THR A 205 -2.61 24.23 1.55
C THR A 205 -3.37 23.83 0.29
N GLN A 206 -3.29 22.55 -0.12
CA GLN A 206 -3.86 22.04 -1.37
C GLN A 206 -3.31 22.79 -2.59
N THR A 207 -2.03 23.15 -2.57
CA THR A 207 -1.39 23.91 -3.67
C THR A 207 -0.18 23.20 -4.25
N TRP A 208 0.08 23.46 -5.53
CA TRP A 208 1.25 22.97 -6.25
C TRP A 208 2.33 24.06 -6.36
N LYS A 209 3.56 23.74 -6.00
CA LYS A 209 4.75 24.58 -6.21
C LYS A 209 5.74 23.89 -7.16
N PRO A 210 6.49 24.65 -7.98
CA PRO A 210 7.59 24.08 -8.75
C PRO A 210 8.64 23.46 -7.81
N LEU A 211 9.19 22.31 -8.20
CA LEU A 211 10.35 21.71 -7.54
C LEU A 211 11.59 22.03 -8.41
N PRO A 212 12.63 22.68 -7.86
CA PRO A 212 13.83 22.99 -8.61
C PRO A 212 14.51 21.71 -9.10
N LYS A 213 15.22 21.82 -10.23
CA LYS A 213 16.05 20.72 -10.75
C LYS A 213 17.33 20.62 -9.89
N PRO A 214 17.83 19.42 -9.57
CA PRO A 214 19.17 19.26 -9.01
C PRO A 214 20.23 19.82 -9.98
N PRO A 215 21.42 20.22 -9.49
CA PRO A 215 22.50 20.78 -10.30
C PRO A 215 23.24 19.73 -11.14
N SER A 216 22.50 18.88 -11.86
CA SER A 216 23.02 17.87 -12.78
C SER A 216 22.48 18.10 -14.19
N ASN A 217 23.31 17.85 -15.20
CA ASN A 217 22.88 17.85 -16.60
C ASN A 217 22.26 16.52 -17.04
N ASP A 218 22.39 15.48 -16.22
CA ASP A 218 22.02 14.12 -16.60
C ASP A 218 20.52 13.84 -16.47
N ASN A 219 20.11 12.78 -17.17
CA ASN A 219 18.79 12.21 -16.99
C ASN A 219 18.77 11.42 -15.69
N TYR A 220 17.66 11.57 -14.99
CA TYR A 220 17.36 10.82 -13.79
C TYR A 220 16.81 9.42 -14.13
N VAL A 221 17.10 8.44 -13.28
CA VAL A 221 16.66 7.05 -13.44
C VAL A 221 15.64 6.64 -12.38
N ASP A 222 15.94 6.87 -11.10
CA ASP A 222 15.08 6.46 -9.98
C ASP A 222 15.41 7.24 -8.70
N GLY A 223 14.60 7.08 -7.65
CA GLY A 223 14.65 7.91 -6.45
C GLY A 223 13.87 7.30 -5.30
N ALA A 224 14.06 7.87 -4.12
CA ALA A 224 13.60 7.28 -2.87
C ALA A 224 13.35 8.33 -1.80
N VAL A 225 12.48 8.00 -0.85
CA VAL A 225 12.40 8.73 0.43
C VAL A 225 13.10 7.89 1.47
N PHE A 226 14.13 8.46 2.09
CA PHE A 226 14.96 7.79 3.08
C PHE A 226 15.44 8.79 4.11
N GLY A 227 15.42 8.42 5.40
CA GLY A 227 15.92 9.29 6.48
C GLY A 227 15.26 10.67 6.53
N GLY A 228 14.01 10.81 6.10
CA GLY A 228 13.30 12.09 6.03
C GLY A 228 13.72 13.00 4.86
N ARG A 229 14.49 12.48 3.90
CA ARG A 229 14.92 13.22 2.70
C ARG A 229 14.46 12.52 1.43
N LEU A 230 14.25 13.31 0.38
CA LEU A 230 13.98 12.81 -0.96
C LEU A 230 15.29 12.72 -1.74
N TYR A 231 15.67 11.50 -2.11
CA TYR A 231 16.84 11.18 -2.91
C TYR A 231 16.49 10.95 -4.37
N VAL A 232 17.41 11.39 -5.22
CA VAL A 232 17.28 11.33 -6.68
C VAL A 232 18.57 10.81 -7.28
N PHE A 233 18.48 9.76 -8.08
CA PHE A 233 19.64 9.09 -8.71
C PHE A 233 19.67 9.36 -10.21
N THR A 234 20.85 9.75 -10.69
CA THR A 234 21.10 10.00 -12.10
C THR A 234 21.64 8.76 -12.81
N ILE A 235 21.64 8.77 -14.15
CA ILE A 235 22.19 7.69 -14.96
C ILE A 235 23.71 7.50 -14.78
N ASN A 236 24.41 8.55 -14.34
CA ASN A 236 25.85 8.52 -14.08
C ASN A 236 26.16 8.24 -12.60
N ASN A 237 25.21 7.65 -11.86
CA ASN A 237 25.31 7.36 -10.43
C ASN A 237 25.52 8.57 -9.51
N GLU A 238 25.35 9.80 -9.99
CA GLU A 238 25.26 10.97 -9.10
C GLU A 238 23.96 10.91 -8.29
N LYS A 239 24.04 11.33 -7.03
CA LYS A 239 22.92 11.27 -6.08
C LYS A 239 22.72 12.63 -5.45
N TYR A 240 21.47 13.05 -5.40
CA TYR A 240 21.09 14.33 -4.83
C TYR A 240 20.00 14.13 -3.78
N ALA A 241 20.16 14.75 -2.62
CA ALA A 241 19.16 14.82 -1.58
C ALA A 241 18.49 16.19 -1.64
N TYR A 242 17.16 16.21 -1.57
CA TYR A 242 16.40 17.45 -1.44
C TYR A 242 16.32 17.84 0.03
N ASP A 243 16.75 19.06 0.35
CA ASP A 243 16.50 19.68 1.63
C ASP A 243 15.20 20.50 1.55
N PRO A 244 14.11 20.07 2.22
CA PRO A 244 12.84 20.79 2.18
C PRO A 244 12.86 22.09 2.99
N THR A 245 13.86 22.30 3.86
CA THR A 245 14.01 23.53 4.66
C THR A 245 14.70 24.63 3.87
N GLU A 246 15.75 24.28 3.12
CA GLU A 246 16.46 25.21 2.22
C GLU A 246 15.82 25.29 0.83
N GLU A 247 14.85 24.43 0.53
CA GLU A 247 14.25 24.21 -0.78
C GLU A 247 15.30 23.95 -1.89
N SER A 248 16.42 23.31 -1.53
CA SER A 248 17.60 23.14 -2.38
C SER A 248 18.00 21.67 -2.53
N TRP A 249 18.86 21.38 -3.51
CA TRP A 249 19.44 20.04 -3.71
C TRP A 249 20.89 20.04 -3.25
N VAL A 250 21.25 19.05 -2.45
CA VAL A 250 22.62 18.80 -2.01
C VAL A 250 23.11 17.51 -2.68
N GLN A 251 24.28 17.56 -3.30
CA GLN A 251 24.93 16.35 -3.81
C GLN A 251 25.44 15.53 -2.63
N GLU A 252 25.02 14.26 -2.54
CA GLU A 252 25.44 13.39 -1.44
C GLU A 252 26.23 12.20 -1.97
N ALA A 253 27.32 11.87 -1.26
CA ALA A 253 28.12 10.67 -1.50
C ALA A 253 27.48 9.40 -0.91
N GLY A 254 26.39 9.52 -0.15
CA GLY A 254 25.69 8.39 0.47
C GLY A 254 25.26 7.30 -0.53
N PHE A 255 24.77 6.19 -0.01
CA PHE A 255 24.45 5.00 -0.83
C PHE A 255 25.68 4.48 -1.63
N GLU A 256 26.87 4.52 -1.03
CA GLU A 256 28.09 3.94 -1.64
C GLU A 256 27.88 2.45 -1.92
N GLY A 257 28.21 2.01 -3.12
CA GLY A 257 28.03 0.60 -3.53
C GLY A 257 26.59 0.18 -3.84
N LEU A 258 25.61 1.10 -3.86
CA LEU A 258 24.25 0.83 -4.35
C LEU A 258 24.17 0.65 -5.89
N GLU A 259 25.30 0.78 -6.59
CA GLU A 259 25.36 0.70 -8.05
C GLU A 259 24.85 -0.66 -8.57
N GLY A 260 24.10 -0.65 -9.68
CA GLY A 260 23.68 -1.87 -10.37
C GLY A 260 22.30 -2.42 -10.01
N ILE A 261 21.52 -1.77 -9.12
CA ILE A 261 20.09 -2.09 -8.99
C ILE A 261 19.37 -1.66 -10.26
N THR A 262 19.00 -2.65 -11.09
CA THR A 262 18.24 -2.44 -12.33
C THR A 262 16.82 -3.03 -12.24
N GLY A 263 16.51 -3.66 -11.10
CA GLY A 263 15.26 -4.35 -10.83
C GLY A 263 14.34 -3.58 -9.86
N PRO A 264 13.19 -4.18 -9.50
CA PRO A 264 12.34 -3.60 -8.49
C PRO A 264 13.02 -3.59 -7.13
N TRP A 265 12.75 -2.56 -6.35
CA TRP A 265 13.28 -2.37 -5.01
C TRP A 265 12.26 -1.70 -4.10
N CYS A 266 12.45 -1.82 -2.79
CA CYS A 266 11.63 -1.11 -1.81
C CYS A 266 12.42 -0.78 -0.54
N ILE A 267 11.98 0.26 0.16
CA ILE A 267 12.60 0.70 1.42
C ILE A 267 11.80 0.18 2.62
N MET A 268 12.51 -0.35 3.60
CA MET A 268 11.99 -0.87 4.86
C MET A 268 12.92 -0.45 6.00
N GLY A 269 12.55 0.60 6.73
CA GLY A 269 13.43 1.17 7.75
C GLY A 269 14.72 1.72 7.12
N SER A 270 15.88 1.29 7.62
CA SER A 270 17.20 1.66 7.08
C SER A 270 17.61 0.85 5.83
N LEU A 271 16.84 -0.19 5.48
CA LEU A 271 17.22 -1.16 4.46
C LEU A 271 16.52 -0.90 3.11
N ILE A 272 17.30 -0.97 2.03
CA ILE A 272 16.85 -1.03 0.66
C ILE A 272 16.85 -2.49 0.20
N PHE A 273 15.67 -3.07 -0.01
CA PHE A 273 15.55 -4.42 -0.54
C PHE A 273 15.52 -4.41 -2.06
N ALA A 274 16.34 -5.27 -2.68
CA ALA A 274 16.41 -5.44 -4.11
C ALA A 274 16.61 -6.92 -4.48
N GLU A 275 16.38 -7.24 -5.75
CA GLU A 275 16.79 -8.51 -6.33
C GLU A 275 18.18 -8.35 -6.98
N TYR A 276 19.11 -9.25 -6.63
CA TYR A 276 20.43 -9.34 -7.23
C TYR A 276 20.76 -10.79 -7.59
N HIS A 277 21.06 -11.07 -8.85
CA HIS A 277 21.29 -12.44 -9.37
C HIS A 277 20.29 -13.51 -8.88
N ARG A 278 19.00 -13.16 -8.85
CA ARG A 278 17.88 -14.02 -8.36
C ARG A 278 17.82 -14.30 -6.87
N MET A 279 18.77 -13.73 -6.11
CA MET A 279 18.72 -13.67 -4.67
C MET A 279 18.10 -12.34 -4.25
N TYR A 280 17.57 -12.30 -3.03
CA TYR A 280 17.10 -11.06 -2.42
C TYR A 280 18.13 -10.57 -1.42
N VAL A 281 18.41 -9.28 -1.50
CA VAL A 281 19.43 -8.60 -0.70
C VAL A 281 18.84 -7.35 -0.08
N GLY A 282 19.30 -7.01 1.12
CA GLY A 282 19.04 -5.75 1.78
C GLY A 282 20.33 -4.92 1.80
N TYR A 283 20.30 -3.72 1.25
CA TYR A 283 21.37 -2.73 1.40
C TYR A 283 21.08 -1.85 2.59
N ASP A 284 21.98 -1.81 3.56
CA ASP A 284 21.90 -0.92 4.70
C ASP A 284 22.50 0.44 4.34
N ALA A 285 21.61 1.41 4.15
CA ALA A 285 22.00 2.77 3.77
C ALA A 285 22.71 3.54 4.88
N SER A 286 22.71 3.06 6.13
CA SER A 286 23.41 3.70 7.23
C SER A 286 24.92 3.44 7.22
N ASN A 287 25.35 2.29 6.68
CA ASN A 287 26.76 1.85 6.72
C ASN A 287 27.29 1.33 5.37
N GLY A 288 26.44 1.33 4.33
CA GLY A 288 26.82 0.96 2.97
C GLY A 288 27.00 -0.54 2.73
N LYS A 289 26.50 -1.40 3.62
CA LYS A 289 26.71 -2.85 3.52
C LYS A 289 25.53 -3.56 2.87
N TRP A 290 25.86 -4.58 2.07
CA TRP A 290 24.90 -5.52 1.52
C TRP A 290 24.73 -6.73 2.42
N LEU A 291 23.48 -7.08 2.71
CA LEU A 291 23.07 -8.22 3.51
C LEU A 291 22.25 -9.18 2.65
N MET A 292 22.64 -10.45 2.60
CA MET A 292 21.84 -11.47 1.93
C MET A 292 20.64 -11.84 2.80
N VAL A 293 19.46 -11.99 2.18
CA VAL A 293 18.27 -12.50 2.86
C VAL A 293 18.23 -14.02 2.77
N HIS A 294 18.46 -14.69 3.89
CA HIS A 294 18.41 -16.14 4.02
C HIS A 294 17.00 -16.64 4.34
N GLY A 295 16.77 -17.97 4.27
CA GLY A 295 15.48 -18.59 4.63
C GLY A 295 14.39 -18.49 3.56
N LEU A 296 14.76 -18.12 2.33
CA LEU A 296 13.84 -17.95 1.21
C LEU A 296 13.77 -19.16 0.27
N ASP A 297 14.16 -20.35 0.73
CA ASP A 297 14.21 -21.59 -0.07
C ASP A 297 12.86 -21.90 -0.73
N GLU A 298 11.76 -21.67 -0.02
CA GLU A 298 10.42 -21.83 -0.59
C GLU A 298 10.18 -20.88 -1.78
N VAL A 299 10.59 -19.61 -1.68
CA VAL A 299 10.46 -18.66 -2.79
C VAL A 299 11.33 -19.09 -3.97
N HIS A 300 12.58 -19.47 -3.71
CA HIS A 300 13.52 -19.87 -4.76
C HIS A 300 13.08 -21.15 -5.49
N THR A 301 12.56 -22.15 -4.77
CA THR A 301 12.06 -23.40 -5.37
C THR A 301 10.80 -23.22 -6.21
N LYS A 302 9.96 -22.24 -5.91
CA LYS A 302 8.76 -21.92 -6.71
C LYS A 302 9.05 -21.04 -7.92
N ARG A 303 10.25 -20.46 -8.02
CA ARG A 303 10.68 -19.67 -9.18
C ARG A 303 11.24 -20.58 -10.27
N THR A 304 10.84 -20.32 -11.51
CA THR A 304 11.39 -20.98 -12.70
C THR A 304 12.55 -20.17 -13.28
N LYS A 305 13.30 -20.76 -14.22
CA LYS A 305 14.38 -20.06 -14.92
C LYS A 305 13.95 -18.79 -15.66
N ASN A 306 12.67 -18.62 -15.98
CA ASN A 306 12.16 -17.45 -16.68
C ASN A 306 11.35 -16.50 -15.77
N SER A 307 11.34 -16.77 -14.45
CA SER A 307 10.57 -15.96 -13.51
C SER A 307 11.24 -14.63 -13.24
N ARG A 308 10.52 -13.53 -13.45
CA ARG A 308 11.00 -12.18 -13.18
C ARG A 308 10.29 -11.60 -11.96
N THR A 309 11.05 -11.04 -11.02
CA THR A 309 10.44 -10.22 -9.97
C THR A 309 9.83 -8.99 -10.60
N ILE A 310 8.54 -8.81 -10.35
CA ILE A 310 7.76 -7.70 -10.88
C ILE A 310 7.84 -6.53 -9.91
N GLN A 311 7.69 -6.80 -8.61
CA GLN A 311 7.72 -5.75 -7.59
C GLN A 311 8.14 -6.29 -6.22
N LEU A 312 8.88 -5.46 -5.49
CA LEU A 312 9.14 -5.59 -4.06
C LEU A 312 8.38 -4.46 -3.34
N VAL A 313 7.75 -4.77 -2.21
CA VAL A 313 6.99 -3.77 -1.46
C VAL A 313 7.10 -4.01 0.04
N ASN A 314 7.24 -2.92 0.79
CA ASN A 314 7.04 -2.90 2.24
C ASN A 314 5.54 -2.91 2.56
N HIS A 315 5.06 -3.96 3.21
CA HIS A 315 3.68 -4.05 3.66
C HIS A 315 3.60 -4.40 5.14
N GLY A 316 3.31 -3.40 5.98
CA GLY A 316 3.16 -3.60 7.43
C GLY A 316 4.43 -4.14 8.08
N GLY A 317 5.61 -3.71 7.62
CA GLY A 317 6.91 -4.19 8.11
C GLY A 317 7.33 -5.55 7.54
N LYS A 318 6.53 -6.14 6.65
CA LYS A 318 6.86 -7.39 5.95
C LYS A 318 7.28 -7.11 4.52
N LEU A 319 8.24 -7.88 4.03
CA LEU A 319 8.66 -7.82 2.64
C LEU A 319 7.68 -8.63 1.79
N VAL A 320 7.05 -7.97 0.82
CA VAL A 320 6.17 -8.61 -0.16
C VAL A 320 6.89 -8.71 -1.48
N ILE A 321 6.99 -9.93 -2.00
CA ILE A 321 7.64 -10.24 -3.27
C ILE A 321 6.58 -10.71 -4.26
N ILE A 322 6.51 -10.05 -5.42
CA ILE A 322 5.59 -10.42 -6.50
C ILE A 322 6.40 -10.76 -7.73
N TRP A 323 6.15 -11.92 -8.32
CA TRP A 323 6.78 -12.38 -9.57
C TRP A 323 5.77 -13.06 -10.48
N ASP A 324 6.11 -13.18 -11.76
CA ASP A 324 5.36 -14.04 -12.68
C ASP A 324 6.12 -15.31 -13.05
N VAL A 325 5.32 -16.35 -13.33
CA VAL A 325 5.76 -17.62 -13.89
C VAL A 325 5.04 -17.83 -15.21
N TRP A 326 5.78 -17.91 -16.30
CA TRP A 326 5.23 -18.09 -17.64
C TRP A 326 5.04 -19.57 -17.97
N HIS A 327 3.87 -19.89 -18.53
CA HIS A 327 3.55 -21.24 -18.97
C HIS A 327 3.99 -21.44 -20.41
N MET A 328 4.62 -22.58 -20.70
CA MET A 328 5.15 -22.88 -22.04
C MET A 328 4.03 -23.16 -23.06
N CYS A 329 2.87 -23.63 -22.60
CA CYS A 329 1.67 -23.87 -23.40
C CYS A 329 0.41 -23.60 -22.56
N PRO A 330 -0.46 -22.64 -22.95
CA PRO A 330 -0.29 -21.70 -24.05
C PRO A 330 0.75 -20.63 -23.70
N ARG A 331 1.64 -20.25 -24.64
CA ARG A 331 2.70 -19.20 -24.46
C ARG A 331 2.17 -17.80 -24.11
N GLU A 332 0.87 -17.66 -23.98
CA GLU A 332 0.19 -16.41 -23.67
C GLU A 332 -0.32 -16.35 -22.23
N HIS A 333 -0.07 -17.36 -21.41
CA HIS A 333 -0.54 -17.38 -20.03
C HIS A 333 0.61 -17.40 -19.04
N LYS A 334 0.36 -16.80 -17.89
CA LYS A 334 1.27 -16.77 -16.76
C LYS A 334 0.49 -16.84 -15.45
N SER A 335 1.17 -17.23 -14.39
CA SER A 335 0.65 -17.13 -13.03
C SER A 335 1.40 -16.02 -12.29
N ILE A 336 0.68 -15.22 -11.53
CA ILE A 336 1.26 -14.21 -10.64
C ILE A 336 1.33 -14.81 -9.26
N TRP A 337 2.54 -14.86 -8.72
CA TRP A 337 2.85 -15.36 -7.40
C TRP A 337 3.11 -14.22 -6.44
N CYS A 338 2.84 -14.49 -5.16
CA CYS A 338 3.11 -13.56 -4.08
C CYS A 338 3.71 -14.34 -2.90
N ALA A 339 4.75 -13.76 -2.30
CA ALA A 339 5.29 -14.19 -1.02
C ALA A 339 5.25 -13.04 -0.02
N VAL A 340 4.92 -13.37 1.23
CA VAL A 340 4.96 -12.44 2.38
C VAL A 340 6.01 -12.95 3.34
N ILE A 341 7.01 -12.13 3.61
CA ILE A 341 8.22 -12.51 4.36
C ILE A 341 8.32 -11.61 5.58
N SER A 342 8.38 -12.23 6.74
CA SER A 342 8.79 -11.56 7.97
C SER A 342 10.31 -11.60 8.08
N LEU A 343 10.90 -10.47 8.40
CA LEU A 343 12.36 -10.32 8.47
C LEU A 343 12.79 -10.19 9.93
N GLU A 344 13.86 -10.89 10.26
CA GLU A 344 14.55 -10.82 11.55
C GLU A 344 16.03 -10.60 11.28
N GLU A 345 16.62 -9.59 11.91
CA GLU A 345 18.06 -9.39 11.86
C GLU A 345 18.71 -10.22 12.98
N ARG A 346 19.76 -10.97 12.63
CA ARG A 346 20.55 -11.73 13.60
C ARG A 346 22.03 -11.40 13.51
N LEU A 347 22.61 -11.17 14.68
CA LEU A 347 24.05 -11.11 14.88
C LEU A 347 24.62 -12.53 14.86
N THR A 348 25.57 -12.79 13.97
CA THR A 348 26.34 -14.03 13.92
C THR A 348 27.82 -13.74 14.12
N GLN A 349 28.63 -14.79 14.33
CA GLN A 349 30.08 -14.66 14.45
C GLN A 349 30.74 -14.04 13.21
N SER A 350 30.09 -14.12 12.03
CA SER A 350 30.56 -13.55 10.76
C SER A 350 29.91 -12.20 10.40
N GLY A 351 29.10 -11.60 11.31
CA GLY A 351 28.40 -10.33 11.10
C GLY A 351 26.88 -10.45 11.11
N ASN A 352 26.20 -9.35 10.76
CA ASN A 352 24.74 -9.32 10.71
C ASN A 352 24.24 -10.06 9.48
N ILE A 353 23.19 -10.85 9.66
CA ILE A 353 22.45 -11.50 8.57
C ILE A 353 20.97 -11.16 8.67
N LEU A 354 20.29 -11.17 7.52
CA LEU A 354 18.84 -11.05 7.46
C LEU A 354 18.23 -12.45 7.29
N LEU A 355 17.45 -12.89 8.26
CA LEU A 355 16.66 -14.10 8.17
C LEU A 355 15.23 -13.75 7.73
N GLY A 356 14.85 -14.26 6.56
CA GLY A 356 13.48 -14.22 6.07
C GLY A 356 12.72 -15.47 6.50
N LYS A 357 11.62 -15.29 7.22
CA LYS A 357 10.61 -16.32 7.45
C LYS A 357 9.50 -16.13 6.42
N VAL A 358 9.39 -17.07 5.48
CA VAL A 358 8.28 -17.11 4.52
C VAL A 358 7.00 -17.43 5.28
N GLU A 359 6.13 -16.46 5.46
CA GLU A 359 4.85 -16.69 6.13
C GLU A 359 3.85 -17.33 5.18
N ARG A 360 3.88 -16.88 3.92
CA ARG A 360 3.00 -17.37 2.85
C ARG A 360 3.73 -17.23 1.52
N CYS A 361 3.51 -18.21 0.64
CA CYS A 361 4.02 -18.23 -0.73
C CYS A 361 3.07 -19.02 -1.60
N ASN A 362 2.25 -18.35 -2.42
CA ASN A 362 1.33 -19.04 -3.33
C ASN A 362 0.96 -18.20 -4.55
N VAL A 363 0.34 -18.86 -5.53
CA VAL A 363 -0.27 -18.21 -6.69
C VAL A 363 -1.44 -17.34 -6.22
N VAL A 364 -1.43 -16.06 -6.58
CA VAL A 364 -2.53 -15.14 -6.27
C VAL A 364 -3.44 -14.88 -7.46
N LEU A 365 -2.94 -15.11 -8.68
CA LEU A 365 -3.70 -15.16 -9.92
C LEU A 365 -3.12 -16.23 -10.82
N ASP A 366 -3.92 -17.24 -11.15
CA ASP A 366 -3.46 -18.39 -11.93
C ASP A 366 -3.93 -18.33 -13.39
N LEU A 367 -3.10 -18.86 -14.29
CA LEU A 367 -3.37 -18.98 -15.73
C LEU A 367 -4.00 -17.72 -16.34
N VAL A 368 -3.47 -16.54 -15.99
CA VAL A 368 -3.94 -15.27 -16.54
C VAL A 368 -3.25 -14.98 -17.87
N HIS A 369 -3.98 -14.40 -18.81
CA HIS A 369 -3.44 -13.99 -20.10
C HIS A 369 -2.31 -12.94 -19.91
N LYS A 370 -1.32 -12.93 -20.82
CA LYS A 370 -0.11 -12.08 -20.83
C LYS A 370 -0.39 -10.58 -20.75
N SER A 371 -1.63 -10.18 -21.06
CA SER A 371 -2.11 -8.81 -20.91
C SER A 371 -2.18 -8.34 -19.46
N TYR A 372 -2.24 -9.26 -18.48
CA TYR A 372 -2.20 -8.93 -17.05
C TYR A 372 -0.80 -8.40 -16.70
N LYS A 373 -0.68 -7.08 -16.71
CA LYS A 373 0.56 -6.39 -16.35
C LYS A 373 0.35 -5.63 -15.05
N LEU A 374 1.25 -5.83 -14.10
CA LEU A 374 1.22 -5.09 -12.87
C LEU A 374 1.67 -3.66 -13.15
N SER A 375 0.85 -2.69 -12.73
CA SER A 375 1.09 -1.27 -12.97
C SER A 375 1.60 -0.56 -11.73
N SER A 376 1.05 -0.89 -10.56
CA SER A 376 1.46 -0.30 -9.28
C SER A 376 0.99 -1.15 -8.12
N CYS A 377 1.80 -1.22 -7.07
CA CYS A 377 1.39 -1.72 -5.75
C CYS A 377 1.56 -0.62 -4.71
N GLN A 378 0.62 -0.53 -3.78
CA GLN A 378 0.62 0.46 -2.69
C GLN A 378 0.24 -0.23 -1.39
N SER A 379 1.02 0.00 -0.34
CA SER A 379 0.64 -0.37 1.03
C SER A 379 0.10 0.88 1.73
N VAL A 380 -1.11 0.78 2.26
CA VAL A 380 -1.87 1.90 2.82
C VAL A 380 -2.29 1.54 4.24
N LEU A 381 -2.21 2.46 5.19
CA LEU A 381 -2.68 2.23 6.56
C LEU A 381 -4.17 2.58 6.65
N VAL A 382 -5.01 1.65 7.14
CA VAL A 382 -6.48 1.80 7.14
C VAL A 382 -7.09 1.28 8.44
#